data_AF-A0A3M8DMA0-F1
#
_entry.id   AF-A0A3M8DMA0-F1
#
_cell.length_a   1.000
_cell.length_b   1.000
_cell.length_c   1.000
_cell.angle_alpha   90.00
_cell.angle_beta   90.00
_cell.angle_gamma   90.00
#
_symmetry.space_group_name_H-M   'P 1'
#
loop_
_entity.id
_entity.type
_entity.pdbx_description
1 polymer ?
#
loop_
_entity_poly.entity_id
_entity_poly.type
_entity_poly.pdbx_seq_one_letter_code
_entity_poly.pdbx_strand_id
1 'polypeptide(L)'
;MKIISFHRKTPFRDILEDLQAHVTEQKERQVWRCFDDLSCLCVTEQIYQRHKAHFSRYPATVEEDVTVSVHSEEEIPWGVRYVGAERLWRRGKGTGVKIAVIDTGISRDHFELKDQIKGGINFVSGRQNGHGTHVAGIIVAEMNQRGIVGVSPEAHLYDVRAFGEDGKSSLGTILRAINWSIENKMDIINMSFGMPQYSEALARAVERANKQGIIMVASAGNNGGEVEYPARYKGVVGVSAIDQNGKLADFSSRGKGANTKAPGVDILSTWPGNQFKTLNGTSMAAPHVTGLKALELSRSKRRKQQA
;
A
#
# COMPACT_ATOMS: atom_id res chain seq x y z
N MET A 1 1.11 -25.46 -22.88
CA MET A 1 1.91 -26.25 -23.85
C MET A 1 2.20 -27.60 -23.20
N LYS A 2 2.78 -28.56 -23.92
CA LYS A 2 3.23 -29.85 -23.36
C LYS A 2 4.74 -29.92 -23.42
N ILE A 3 5.34 -30.40 -22.34
CA ILE A 3 6.77 -30.71 -22.28
C ILE A 3 6.90 -32.23 -22.38
N ILE A 4 7.67 -32.72 -23.34
CA ILE A 4 7.94 -34.14 -23.57
C ILE A 4 9.41 -34.38 -23.25
N SER A 5 9.68 -35.05 -22.14
CA SER A 5 11.02 -35.37 -21.67
C SER A 5 11.36 -36.81 -21.99
N PHE A 6 12.25 -37.02 -22.95
CA PHE A 6 12.61 -38.35 -23.45
C PHE A 6 13.61 -39.03 -22.52
N HIS A 7 13.43 -40.33 -22.31
CA HIS A 7 14.35 -41.12 -21.51
C HIS A 7 15.71 -41.24 -22.22
N ARG A 8 16.79 -41.07 -21.47
CA ARG A 8 18.20 -41.10 -21.96
C ARG A 8 18.69 -42.44 -22.56
N LYS A 9 17.82 -43.44 -22.69
CA LYS A 9 18.17 -44.76 -23.26
C LYS A 9 18.26 -44.72 -24.78
N THR A 10 17.54 -43.80 -25.41
CA THR A 10 17.63 -43.52 -26.84
C THR A 10 18.32 -42.18 -27.01
N PRO A 11 19.38 -42.07 -27.84
CA PRO A 11 20.03 -40.79 -28.11
C PRO A 11 19.00 -39.78 -28.61
N PHE A 12 18.92 -38.62 -27.98
CA PHE A 12 17.89 -37.63 -28.30
C PHE A 12 18.00 -37.12 -29.74
N ARG A 13 19.22 -37.11 -30.30
CA ARG A 13 19.47 -36.81 -31.71
C ARG A 13 18.72 -37.76 -32.66
N ASP A 14 18.73 -39.06 -32.37
CA ASP A 14 18.06 -40.06 -33.21
C ASP A 14 16.54 -39.87 -33.17
N ILE A 15 16.01 -39.52 -32.00
CA ILE A 15 14.60 -39.18 -31.81
C ILE A 15 14.26 -37.93 -32.64
N LEU A 16 15.09 -36.89 -32.57
CA LEU A 16 14.89 -35.66 -33.31
C LEU A 16 14.91 -35.87 -34.83
N GLU A 17 15.84 -36.68 -35.34
CA GLU A 17 15.95 -36.99 -36.76
C GLU A 17 14.70 -37.76 -37.26
N ASP A 18 14.21 -38.76 -36.51
CA ASP A 18 12.95 -39.48 -36.82
C ASP A 18 11.73 -38.54 -36.79
N LEU A 19 11.60 -37.72 -35.75
CA LEU A 19 10.51 -36.76 -35.62
C LEU A 19 10.53 -35.74 -36.78
N GLN A 20 11.70 -35.20 -37.14
CA GLN A 20 11.87 -34.26 -38.25
C GLN A 20 11.52 -34.90 -39.60
N ALA A 21 11.91 -36.15 -39.82
CA ALA A 21 11.53 -36.89 -41.03
C ALA A 21 10.01 -37.04 -41.13
N HIS A 22 9.34 -37.36 -40.01
CA HIS A 22 7.88 -37.53 -39.96
C HIS A 22 7.10 -36.26 -40.32
N VAL A 23 7.48 -35.10 -39.76
CA VAL A 23 6.80 -33.83 -40.12
C VAL A 23 7.14 -33.38 -41.54
N THR A 24 8.34 -33.67 -42.03
CA THR A 24 8.74 -33.36 -43.42
C THR A 24 7.90 -34.17 -44.41
N GLU A 25 7.67 -35.47 -44.15
CA GLU A 25 6.80 -36.33 -44.94
C GLU A 25 5.35 -35.80 -44.99
N GLN A 26 4.87 -35.26 -43.87
CA GLN A 26 3.55 -34.63 -43.77
C GLN A 26 3.50 -33.19 -44.31
N LYS A 27 4.61 -32.68 -44.87
CA LYS A 27 4.77 -31.28 -45.35
C LYS A 27 4.46 -30.23 -44.27
N GLU A 28 4.68 -30.57 -43.01
CA GLU A 28 4.55 -29.66 -41.88
C GLU A 28 5.89 -28.96 -41.59
N ARG A 29 5.83 -27.75 -41.02
CA ARG A 29 7.02 -27.07 -40.50
C ARG A 29 7.44 -27.67 -39.17
N GLN A 30 8.64 -27.35 -38.68
CA GLN A 30 9.02 -27.71 -37.32
C GLN A 30 8.03 -27.11 -36.31
N VAL A 31 7.36 -27.99 -35.56
CA VAL A 31 6.24 -27.64 -34.67
C VAL A 31 6.57 -27.76 -33.18
N TRP A 32 7.85 -27.92 -32.83
CA TRP A 32 8.36 -28.01 -31.46
C TRP A 32 9.53 -27.06 -31.21
N ARG A 33 9.64 -26.58 -29.97
CA ARG A 33 10.88 -26.01 -29.43
C ARG A 33 11.72 -27.14 -28.84
N CYS A 34 13.01 -27.09 -29.07
CA CYS A 34 13.94 -28.14 -28.69
C CYS A 34 14.88 -27.69 -27.57
N PHE A 35 15.13 -28.59 -26.62
CA PHE A 35 16.10 -28.43 -25.54
C PHE A 35 17.01 -29.67 -25.53
N ASP A 36 18.03 -29.65 -26.39
CA ASP A 36 18.91 -30.79 -26.68
C ASP A 36 19.65 -31.31 -25.44
N ASP A 37 20.13 -30.38 -24.61
CA ASP A 37 20.81 -30.64 -23.35
C ASP A 37 19.94 -31.36 -22.32
N LEU A 38 18.62 -31.14 -22.39
CA LEU A 38 17.64 -31.74 -21.49
C LEU A 38 16.95 -32.99 -22.07
N SER A 39 17.17 -33.29 -23.36
CA SER A 39 16.42 -34.33 -24.09
C SER A 39 14.91 -34.07 -24.05
N CYS A 40 14.51 -32.80 -24.26
CA CYS A 40 13.13 -32.35 -24.10
C CYS A 40 12.61 -31.60 -25.33
N LEU A 41 11.32 -31.77 -25.59
CA LEU A 41 10.57 -30.98 -26.58
C LEU A 41 9.43 -30.23 -25.90
N CYS A 42 9.18 -29.00 -26.35
CA CYS A 42 7.99 -28.24 -25.98
C CYS A 42 7.10 -28.02 -27.20
N VAL A 43 5.85 -28.46 -27.12
CA VAL A 43 4.85 -28.42 -28.21
C VAL A 43 3.54 -27.83 -27.73
N THR A 44 2.73 -27.29 -28.64
CA THR A 44 1.34 -26.91 -28.30
C THR A 44 0.48 -28.16 -28.07
N GLU A 45 -0.63 -28.01 -27.36
CA GLU A 45 -1.58 -29.11 -27.13
C GLU A 45 -2.06 -29.75 -28.45
N GLN A 46 -2.38 -28.91 -29.43
CA GLN A 46 -2.83 -29.36 -30.75
C GLN A 46 -1.79 -30.25 -31.46
N ILE A 47 -0.51 -29.87 -31.37
CA ILE A 47 0.59 -30.63 -31.97
C ILE A 47 0.83 -31.93 -31.20
N TYR A 48 0.81 -31.89 -29.87
CA TYR A 48 0.93 -33.10 -29.06
C TYR A 48 -0.15 -34.12 -29.41
N GLN A 49 -1.41 -33.70 -29.50
CA GLN A 49 -2.51 -34.61 -29.84
C GLN A 49 -2.41 -35.15 -31.27
N ARG A 50 -2.03 -34.31 -32.25
CA ARG A 50 -1.89 -34.71 -33.65
C ARG A 50 -0.84 -35.80 -33.84
N HIS A 51 0.32 -35.68 -33.19
CA HIS A 51 1.44 -36.64 -33.34
C HIS A 51 1.60 -37.58 -32.15
N LYS A 52 0.56 -37.71 -31.30
CA LYS A 52 0.62 -38.50 -30.05
C LYS A 52 1.13 -39.92 -30.26
N ALA A 53 0.66 -40.59 -31.32
CA ALA A 53 1.08 -41.95 -31.65
C ALA A 53 2.59 -42.03 -31.94
N HIS A 54 3.15 -41.01 -32.58
CA HIS A 54 4.56 -40.97 -32.94
C HIS A 54 5.44 -40.63 -31.73
N PHE A 55 5.03 -39.68 -30.87
CA PHE A 55 5.69 -39.42 -29.60
C PHE A 55 5.69 -40.64 -28.66
N SER A 56 4.61 -41.43 -28.66
CA SER A 56 4.45 -42.61 -27.80
C SER A 56 5.35 -43.79 -28.19
N ARG A 57 6.06 -43.73 -29.33
CA ARG A 57 7.08 -44.73 -29.71
C ARG A 57 8.31 -44.68 -28.80
N TYR A 58 8.53 -43.54 -28.16
CA TYR A 58 9.69 -43.28 -27.32
C TYR A 58 9.29 -43.26 -25.85
N PRO A 59 10.06 -43.89 -24.95
CA PRO A 59 9.84 -43.73 -23.52
C PRO A 59 10.04 -42.26 -23.13
N ALA A 60 8.96 -41.59 -22.73
CA ALA A 60 8.99 -40.18 -22.35
C ALA A 60 8.02 -39.89 -21.20
N THR A 61 8.34 -38.88 -20.41
CA THR A 61 7.40 -38.26 -19.47
C THR A 61 6.77 -37.05 -20.15
N VAL A 62 5.46 -36.91 -20.04
CA VAL A 62 4.73 -35.77 -20.62
C VAL A 62 4.16 -34.94 -19.49
N GLU A 63 4.58 -33.68 -19.43
CA GLU A 63 4.20 -32.72 -18.40
C GLU A 63 3.41 -31.57 -19.02
N GLU A 64 2.56 -30.95 -18.21
CA GLU A 64 1.97 -29.66 -18.58
C GLU A 64 3.04 -28.58 -18.46
N ASP A 65 3.11 -27.70 -19.46
CA ASP A 65 3.86 -26.45 -19.34
C ASP A 65 3.10 -25.52 -18.40
N VAL A 66 3.47 -25.57 -17.13
CA VAL A 66 2.84 -24.81 -16.05
C VAL A 66 3.43 -23.39 -16.00
N THR A 67 2.56 -22.42 -15.76
CA THR A 67 3.03 -21.05 -15.47
C THR A 67 3.61 -20.99 -14.07
N VAL A 68 4.89 -20.67 -13.94
CA VAL A 68 5.54 -20.39 -12.66
C VAL A 68 5.40 -18.89 -12.37
N SER A 69 4.81 -18.55 -11.23
CA SER A 69 4.70 -17.15 -10.77
C SER A 69 5.76 -16.85 -9.71
N VAL A 70 6.25 -15.61 -9.69
CA VAL A 70 7.05 -15.09 -8.58
C VAL A 70 6.15 -14.99 -7.35
N HIS A 71 6.51 -15.65 -6.25
CA HIS A 71 5.83 -15.46 -4.97
C HIS A 71 6.13 -14.04 -4.45
N SER A 72 5.18 -13.11 -4.55
CA SER A 72 5.20 -11.87 -3.78
C SER A 72 4.34 -12.08 -2.54
N GLU A 73 4.94 -12.29 -1.38
CA GLU A 73 4.19 -12.25 -0.11
C GLU A 73 3.88 -10.79 0.26
N GLU A 74 2.73 -10.55 0.90
CA GLU A 74 2.42 -9.27 1.54
C GLU A 74 3.41 -9.02 2.68
N GLU A 75 4.18 -7.94 2.59
CA GLU A 75 5.06 -7.51 3.67
C GLU A 75 4.24 -6.68 4.66
N ILE A 76 4.25 -7.07 5.94
CA ILE A 76 3.78 -6.20 7.02
C ILE A 76 4.93 -5.24 7.39
N PRO A 77 4.84 -3.94 7.06
CA PRO A 77 5.94 -3.01 7.34
C PRO A 77 6.26 -2.98 8.84
N TRP A 78 7.54 -2.77 9.18
CA TRP A 78 7.98 -2.82 10.58
C TRP A 78 7.18 -1.87 11.47
N GLY A 79 6.80 -0.70 10.97
CA GLY A 79 6.02 0.28 11.71
C GLY A 79 4.61 -0.22 12.05
N VAL A 80 3.98 -0.94 11.12
CA VAL A 80 2.66 -1.59 11.30
C VAL A 80 2.74 -2.71 12.35
N ARG A 81 3.83 -3.50 12.32
CA ARG A 81 4.11 -4.50 13.37
C ARG A 81 4.37 -3.87 14.73
N TYR A 82 5.20 -2.81 14.78
CA TYR A 82 5.60 -2.13 16.01
C TYR A 82 4.40 -1.58 16.79
N VAL A 83 3.42 -0.98 16.08
CA VAL A 83 2.19 -0.50 16.72
C VAL A 83 1.21 -1.61 17.10
N GLY A 84 1.55 -2.87 16.81
CA GLY A 84 0.76 -4.05 17.16
C GLY A 84 -0.52 -4.22 16.35
N ALA A 85 -0.58 -3.64 15.13
CA ALA A 85 -1.77 -3.68 14.28
C ALA A 85 -2.20 -5.13 13.98
N GLU A 86 -1.25 -6.01 13.70
CA GLU A 86 -1.48 -7.42 13.41
C GLU A 86 -2.29 -8.14 14.49
N ARG A 87 -1.94 -7.90 15.76
CA ARG A 87 -2.68 -8.45 16.90
C ARG A 87 -4.08 -7.85 17.03
N LEU A 88 -4.25 -6.58 16.64
CA LEU A 88 -5.52 -5.87 16.75
C LEU A 88 -6.52 -6.24 15.66
N TRP A 89 -6.05 -6.65 14.47
CA TRP A 89 -6.91 -7.05 13.34
C TRP A 89 -7.87 -8.20 13.67
N ARG A 90 -7.52 -9.07 14.62
CA ARG A 90 -8.42 -10.12 15.16
C ARG A 90 -9.72 -9.57 15.75
N ARG A 91 -9.73 -8.27 16.11
CA ARG A 91 -10.88 -7.58 16.72
C ARG A 91 -11.59 -6.63 15.76
N GLY A 92 -11.07 -6.44 14.55
CA GLY A 92 -11.57 -5.52 13.53
C GLY A 92 -10.41 -4.80 12.83
N LYS A 93 -10.62 -4.39 11.58
CA LYS A 93 -9.59 -3.80 10.70
C LYS A 93 -9.89 -2.37 10.24
N GLY A 94 -10.81 -1.67 10.91
CA GLY A 94 -11.13 -0.27 10.63
C GLY A 94 -12.44 -0.03 9.86
N THR A 95 -13.21 -1.08 9.57
CA THR A 95 -14.45 -1.03 8.78
C THR A 95 -15.39 0.10 9.22
N GLY A 96 -15.87 0.89 8.25
CA GLY A 96 -16.87 1.95 8.49
C GLY A 96 -16.35 3.22 9.18
N VAL A 97 -15.02 3.34 9.39
CA VAL A 97 -14.38 4.58 9.84
C VAL A 97 -13.99 5.41 8.63
N LYS A 98 -14.39 6.68 8.60
CA LYS A 98 -14.07 7.65 7.55
C LYS A 98 -12.88 8.52 7.98
N ILE A 99 -11.82 8.49 7.19
CA ILE A 99 -10.57 9.19 7.47
C ILE A 99 -10.31 10.19 6.34
N ALA A 100 -10.26 11.48 6.67
CA ALA A 100 -9.75 12.49 5.75
C ALA A 100 -8.22 12.59 5.88
N VAL A 101 -7.53 12.52 4.74
CA VAL A 101 -6.09 12.79 4.66
C VAL A 101 -5.90 14.13 3.96
N ILE A 102 -5.53 15.15 4.73
CA ILE A 102 -5.26 16.50 4.21
C ILE A 102 -3.79 16.55 3.79
N ASP A 103 -3.52 16.39 2.50
CA ASP A 103 -2.16 16.22 1.98
C ASP A 103 -2.03 16.67 0.50
N THR A 104 -1.01 16.17 -0.19
CA THR A 104 -0.61 16.45 -1.59
C THR A 104 -1.44 15.70 -2.64
N GLY A 105 -2.44 14.93 -2.20
CA GLY A 105 -3.25 14.06 -3.05
C GLY A 105 -2.84 12.60 -2.96
N ILE A 106 -3.75 11.70 -3.34
CA ILE A 106 -3.55 10.24 -3.27
C ILE A 106 -3.70 9.63 -4.67
N SER A 107 -2.79 8.72 -5.03
CA SER A 107 -2.86 7.99 -6.29
C SER A 107 -4.04 7.02 -6.25
N ARG A 108 -5.18 7.43 -6.80
CA ARG A 108 -6.47 6.73 -6.69
C ARG A 108 -6.48 5.36 -7.38
N ASP A 109 -5.62 5.19 -8.38
CA ASP A 109 -5.48 3.94 -9.13
C ASP A 109 -4.41 3.01 -8.54
N HIS A 110 -3.78 3.38 -7.42
CA HIS A 110 -2.79 2.53 -6.79
C HIS A 110 -3.45 1.24 -6.32
N PHE A 111 -2.88 0.10 -6.72
CA PHE A 111 -3.51 -1.20 -6.50
C PHE A 111 -3.75 -1.57 -5.03
N GLU A 112 -3.03 -0.97 -4.08
CA GLU A 112 -3.19 -1.16 -2.62
C GLU A 112 -4.19 -0.19 -1.99
N LEU A 113 -4.63 0.85 -2.71
CA LEU A 113 -5.41 1.95 -2.13
C LEU A 113 -6.78 2.12 -2.78
N LYS A 114 -6.90 1.78 -4.06
CA LYS A 114 -8.07 2.09 -4.90
C LYS A 114 -9.40 1.70 -4.25
N ASP A 115 -9.43 0.56 -3.56
CA ASP A 115 -10.66 0.02 -2.97
C ASP A 115 -10.99 0.68 -1.63
N GLN A 116 -10.02 1.29 -0.94
CA GLN A 116 -10.24 2.01 0.31
C GLN A 116 -10.51 3.51 0.11
N ILE A 117 -10.17 4.07 -1.05
CA ILE A 117 -10.44 5.49 -1.35
C ILE A 117 -11.92 5.66 -1.75
N LYS A 118 -12.73 6.25 -0.87
CA LYS A 118 -14.19 6.38 -1.07
C LYS A 118 -14.64 7.73 -1.61
N GLY A 119 -13.74 8.70 -1.73
CA GLY A 119 -14.09 10.04 -2.16
C GLY A 119 -12.95 11.02 -1.95
N GLY A 120 -13.27 12.30 -1.87
CA GLY A 120 -12.29 13.35 -1.66
C GLY A 120 -12.70 14.67 -2.30
N ILE A 121 -11.83 15.66 -2.15
CA ILE A 121 -11.93 16.97 -2.77
C ILE A 121 -10.52 17.46 -3.12
N ASN A 122 -10.41 18.20 -4.22
CA ASN A 122 -9.15 18.81 -4.62
C ASN A 122 -9.25 20.34 -4.57
N PHE A 123 -8.42 20.98 -3.75
CA PHE A 123 -8.37 22.43 -3.61
C PHE A 123 -7.25 23.11 -4.41
N VAL A 124 -6.38 22.33 -5.05
CA VAL A 124 -5.19 22.84 -5.76
C VAL A 124 -5.09 22.29 -7.17
N SER A 125 -4.39 23.01 -8.05
CA SER A 125 -4.10 22.58 -9.42
C SER A 125 -2.70 21.94 -9.51
N GLY A 126 -2.38 21.41 -10.69
CA GLY A 126 -1.06 20.83 -10.97
C GLY A 126 -0.94 19.35 -10.62
N ARG A 127 0.26 18.79 -10.84
CA ARG A 127 0.54 17.37 -10.64
C ARG A 127 0.56 17.01 -9.17
N GLN A 128 0.26 15.75 -8.88
CA GLN A 128 0.34 15.20 -7.54
C GLN A 128 1.80 14.93 -7.18
N ASN A 129 2.20 15.22 -5.94
CA ASN A 129 3.57 14.98 -5.46
C ASN A 129 3.84 13.48 -5.22
N GLY A 130 3.18 12.89 -4.22
CA GLY A 130 3.38 11.49 -3.83
C GLY A 130 3.37 11.26 -2.32
N HIS A 131 3.69 12.30 -1.54
CA HIS A 131 3.64 12.24 -0.08
C HIS A 131 2.28 11.75 0.47
N GLY A 132 1.16 12.22 -0.10
CA GLY A 132 -0.18 11.81 0.35
C GLY A 132 -0.47 10.34 0.05
N THR A 133 0.01 9.81 -1.07
CA THR A 133 -0.04 8.36 -1.38
C THR A 133 0.75 7.56 -0.35
N HIS A 134 1.92 8.04 0.07
CA HIS A 134 2.73 7.37 1.08
C HIS A 134 2.04 7.34 2.45
N VAL A 135 1.49 8.48 2.87
CA VAL A 135 0.68 8.60 4.09
C VAL A 135 -0.54 7.66 4.03
N ALA A 136 -1.21 7.58 2.89
CA ALA A 136 -2.39 6.73 2.71
C ALA A 136 -2.08 5.24 2.91
N GLY A 137 -0.98 4.73 2.34
CA GLY A 137 -0.59 3.32 2.48
C GLY A 137 -0.33 2.90 3.92
N ILE A 138 0.28 3.77 4.73
CA ILE A 138 0.49 3.49 6.15
C ILE A 138 -0.84 3.28 6.87
N ILE A 139 -1.88 4.01 6.47
CA ILE A 139 -3.21 3.90 7.10
C ILE A 139 -3.99 2.70 6.55
N VAL A 140 -4.14 2.58 5.23
CA VAL A 140 -5.16 1.71 4.61
C VAL A 140 -4.65 0.83 3.46
N ALA A 141 -3.33 0.66 3.26
CA ALA A 141 -2.87 -0.31 2.27
C ALA A 141 -3.56 -1.66 2.53
N GLU A 142 -4.15 -2.21 1.48
CA GLU A 142 -5.10 -3.31 1.57
C GLU A 142 -4.43 -4.58 2.11
N MET A 143 -5.19 -5.40 2.82
CA MET A 143 -4.76 -6.75 3.19
C MET A 143 -5.20 -7.72 2.10
N ASN A 144 -4.37 -7.88 1.07
CA ASN A 144 -4.69 -8.61 -0.17
C ASN A 144 -3.61 -9.62 -0.60
N GLN A 145 -2.67 -9.96 0.30
CA GLN A 145 -1.62 -10.96 0.09
C GLN A 145 -0.57 -10.59 -0.98
N ARG A 146 -0.43 -9.30 -1.30
CA ARG A 146 0.65 -8.75 -2.14
C ARG A 146 1.12 -7.42 -1.55
N GLY A 147 2.26 -6.93 -2.02
CA GLY A 147 2.80 -5.62 -1.66
C GLY A 147 2.90 -5.39 -0.14
N ILE A 148 2.14 -4.44 0.41
CA ILE A 148 2.16 -4.12 1.85
C ILE A 148 0.75 -3.95 2.43
N VAL A 149 0.64 -4.04 3.75
CA VAL A 149 -0.61 -3.79 4.49
C VAL A 149 -0.49 -2.60 5.45
N GLY A 150 -1.53 -1.77 5.50
CA GLY A 150 -1.65 -0.61 6.39
C GLY A 150 -2.21 -0.96 7.77
N VAL A 151 -2.19 -0.01 8.71
CA VAL A 151 -2.63 -0.24 10.09
C VAL A 151 -4.14 -0.55 10.19
N SER A 152 -4.98 0.09 9.38
CA SER A 152 -6.43 -0.11 9.30
C SER A 152 -6.86 -0.40 7.85
N PRO A 153 -6.59 -1.61 7.34
CA PRO A 153 -6.74 -1.93 5.92
C PRO A 153 -8.20 -1.92 5.42
N GLU A 154 -9.20 -1.86 6.31
CA GLU A 154 -10.62 -1.79 5.93
C GLU A 154 -11.26 -0.42 6.26
N ALA A 155 -10.48 0.59 6.65
CA ALA A 155 -10.99 1.94 6.85
C ALA A 155 -11.18 2.69 5.53
N HIS A 156 -12.16 3.59 5.48
CA HIS A 156 -12.45 4.38 4.29
C HIS A 156 -11.65 5.68 4.29
N LEU A 157 -10.86 5.89 3.24
CA LEU A 157 -10.01 7.06 3.09
C LEU A 157 -10.63 8.06 2.10
N TYR A 158 -10.60 9.33 2.48
CA TYR A 158 -11.02 10.46 1.66
C TYR A 158 -9.81 11.34 1.35
N ASP A 159 -9.51 11.46 0.06
CA ASP A 159 -8.39 12.27 -0.44
C ASP A 159 -8.75 13.76 -0.38
N VAL A 160 -8.26 14.47 0.63
CA VAL A 160 -8.49 15.91 0.80
C VAL A 160 -7.24 16.64 0.35
N ARG A 161 -7.07 16.73 -0.99
CA ARG A 161 -5.89 17.33 -1.59
C ARG A 161 -5.87 18.85 -1.35
N ALA A 162 -4.96 19.28 -0.50
CA ALA A 162 -4.79 20.66 -0.07
C ALA A 162 -3.38 21.22 -0.36
N PHE A 163 -2.42 20.37 -0.73
CA PHE A 163 -1.04 20.75 -1.01
C PHE A 163 -0.67 20.53 -2.48
N GLY A 164 0.07 21.48 -3.05
CA GLY A 164 0.56 21.43 -4.42
C GLY A 164 1.69 20.42 -4.63
N GLU A 165 2.22 20.39 -5.86
CA GLU A 165 3.35 19.52 -6.25
C GLU A 165 4.61 19.79 -5.42
N ASP A 166 4.81 21.02 -4.98
CA ASP A 166 5.93 21.47 -4.14
C ASP A 166 5.75 21.17 -2.65
N GLY A 167 4.66 20.50 -2.27
CA GLY A 167 4.35 20.18 -0.88
C GLY A 167 3.92 21.39 -0.05
N LYS A 168 3.50 22.50 -0.68
CA LYS A 168 3.04 23.71 0.02
C LYS A 168 1.53 23.91 -0.10
N SER A 169 0.99 24.63 0.87
CA SER A 169 -0.41 25.05 0.89
C SER A 169 -0.53 26.43 1.53
N SER A 170 -1.63 27.12 1.24
CA SER A 170 -2.01 28.32 1.97
C SER A 170 -2.86 27.96 3.18
N LEU A 171 -2.77 28.76 4.25
CA LEU A 171 -3.60 28.57 5.43
C LEU A 171 -5.11 28.58 5.09
N GLY A 172 -5.54 29.44 4.16
CA GLY A 172 -6.93 29.47 3.69
C GLY A 172 -7.39 28.14 3.06
N THR A 173 -6.52 27.47 2.31
CA THR A 173 -6.80 26.13 1.75
C THR A 173 -6.86 25.06 2.84
N ILE A 174 -5.96 25.10 3.83
CA ILE A 174 -6.00 24.18 4.98
C ILE A 174 -7.32 24.34 5.77
N LEU A 175 -7.77 25.58 6.00
CA LEU A 175 -9.04 25.85 6.68
C LEU A 175 -10.24 25.31 5.90
N ARG A 176 -10.25 25.44 4.56
CA ARG A 176 -11.28 24.84 3.71
C ARG A 176 -11.27 23.31 3.78
N ALA A 177 -10.10 22.69 3.81
CA ALA A 177 -9.95 21.25 3.93
C ALA A 177 -10.49 20.70 5.27
N ILE A 178 -10.23 21.40 6.38
CA ILE A 178 -10.78 21.05 7.70
C ILE A 178 -12.31 21.24 7.70
N ASN A 179 -12.82 22.35 7.18
CA ASN A 179 -14.26 22.59 7.09
C ASN A 179 -14.98 21.53 6.25
N TRP A 180 -14.43 21.17 5.09
CA TRP A 180 -14.97 20.08 4.26
C TRP A 180 -15.01 18.76 5.03
N SER A 181 -13.95 18.45 5.79
CA SER A 181 -13.90 17.23 6.61
C SER A 181 -14.98 17.21 7.70
N ILE A 182 -15.26 18.37 8.31
CA ILE A 182 -16.36 18.54 9.27
C ILE A 182 -17.73 18.34 8.60
N GLU A 183 -17.97 19.01 7.48
CA GLU A 183 -19.24 18.98 6.75
C GLU A 183 -19.55 17.57 6.22
N ASN A 184 -18.53 16.82 5.84
CA ASN A 184 -18.65 15.43 5.39
C ASN A 184 -18.60 14.40 6.54
N LYS A 185 -18.64 14.89 7.79
CA LYS A 185 -18.72 14.08 9.03
C LYS A 185 -17.63 13.01 9.09
N MET A 186 -16.38 13.40 8.79
CA MET A 186 -15.24 12.49 8.95
C MET A 186 -15.10 12.06 10.41
N ASP A 187 -14.63 10.84 10.63
CA ASP A 187 -14.36 10.36 11.99
C ASP A 187 -12.95 10.80 12.46
N ILE A 188 -11.99 10.83 11.53
CA ILE A 188 -10.59 11.19 11.79
C ILE A 188 -10.07 12.12 10.68
N ILE A 189 -9.26 13.12 11.05
CA ILE A 189 -8.48 13.94 10.12
C ILE A 189 -7.00 13.72 10.39
N ASN A 190 -6.27 13.24 9.39
CA ASN A 190 -4.82 13.12 9.40
C ASN A 190 -4.18 14.37 8.75
N MET A 191 -3.28 15.02 9.48
CA MET A 191 -2.57 16.23 9.08
C MET A 191 -1.05 15.99 9.16
N SER A 192 -0.49 15.35 8.14
CA SER A 192 0.95 15.06 8.04
C SER A 192 1.75 16.27 7.54
N PHE A 193 1.43 17.46 8.04
CA PHE A 193 2.06 18.74 7.73
C PHE A 193 2.21 19.58 9.00
N GLY A 194 3.06 20.60 8.93
CA GLY A 194 3.25 21.53 10.04
C GLY A 194 3.52 22.96 9.58
N MET A 195 3.26 23.91 10.47
CA MET A 195 3.64 25.31 10.36
C MET A 195 4.19 25.81 11.70
N PRO A 196 5.21 26.68 11.70
CA PRO A 196 5.84 27.14 12.93
C PRO A 196 4.98 28.13 13.70
N GLN A 197 4.11 28.88 13.01
CA GLN A 197 3.37 30.00 13.59
C GLN A 197 2.00 29.57 14.12
N TYR A 198 1.61 30.11 15.27
CA TYR A 198 0.25 29.99 15.78
C TYR A 198 -0.72 30.74 14.86
N SER A 199 -1.91 30.17 14.63
CA SER A 199 -3.00 30.82 13.93
C SER A 199 -4.31 30.63 14.70
N GLU A 200 -4.91 31.75 15.09
CA GLU A 200 -6.20 31.76 15.78
C GLU A 200 -7.32 31.13 14.92
N ALA A 201 -7.28 31.36 13.60
CA ALA A 201 -8.25 30.77 12.69
C ALA A 201 -8.14 29.23 12.64
N LEU A 202 -6.91 28.71 12.62
CA LEU A 202 -6.67 27.26 12.64
C LEU A 202 -7.04 26.65 14.00
N ALA A 203 -6.74 27.34 15.09
CA ALA A 203 -7.15 26.93 16.44
C ALA A 203 -8.68 26.79 16.55
N ARG A 204 -9.44 27.74 16.02
CA ARG A 204 -10.92 27.69 15.99
C ARG A 204 -11.45 26.57 15.09
N ALA A 205 -10.81 26.31 13.96
CA ALA A 205 -11.17 25.19 13.08
C ALA A 205 -10.96 23.84 13.78
N VAL A 206 -9.83 23.68 14.48
CA VAL A 206 -9.53 22.53 15.34
C VAL A 206 -10.58 22.39 16.44
N GLU A 207 -10.90 23.46 17.16
CA GLU A 207 -11.93 23.43 18.21
C GLU A 207 -13.29 23.00 17.65
N ARG A 208 -13.69 23.49 16.48
CA ARG A 208 -14.95 23.11 15.81
C ARG A 208 -14.96 21.63 15.44
N ALA A 209 -13.86 21.09 14.89
CA ALA A 209 -13.75 19.66 14.58
C ALA A 209 -13.85 18.81 15.85
N ASN A 210 -13.18 19.20 16.93
CA ASN A 210 -13.26 18.53 18.23
C ASN A 210 -14.69 18.51 18.80
N LYS A 211 -15.42 19.62 18.71
CA LYS A 211 -16.83 19.71 19.16
C LYS A 211 -17.76 18.78 18.38
N GLN A 212 -17.39 18.40 17.16
CA GLN A 212 -18.13 17.43 16.34
C GLN A 212 -17.66 15.98 16.58
N GLY A 213 -16.75 15.75 17.53
CA GLY A 213 -16.22 14.43 17.86
C GLY A 213 -15.20 13.90 16.87
N ILE A 214 -14.65 14.74 16.00
CA ILE A 214 -13.66 14.34 14.99
C ILE A 214 -12.28 14.28 15.63
N ILE A 215 -11.61 13.12 15.51
CA ILE A 215 -10.26 12.95 16.03
C ILE A 215 -9.28 13.59 15.06
N MET A 216 -8.40 14.46 15.55
CA MET A 216 -7.33 15.05 14.74
C MET A 216 -5.98 14.49 15.15
N VAL A 217 -5.22 14.04 14.16
CA VAL A 217 -3.86 13.51 14.33
C VAL A 217 -2.93 14.32 13.44
N ALA A 218 -1.84 14.83 14.01
CA ALA A 218 -0.90 15.68 13.29
C ALA A 218 0.56 15.31 13.55
N SER A 219 1.42 15.51 12.55
CA SER A 219 2.86 15.32 12.69
C SER A 219 3.47 16.41 13.57
N ALA A 220 4.46 16.03 14.39
CA ALA A 220 5.08 16.96 15.33
C ALA A 220 6.04 17.98 14.68
N GLY A 221 6.58 17.69 13.49
CA GLY A 221 7.62 18.51 12.85
C GLY A 221 8.96 17.78 12.73
N ASN A 222 9.80 18.21 11.77
CA ASN A 222 11.01 17.50 11.36
C ASN A 222 12.31 18.31 11.51
N ASN A 223 12.33 19.31 12.39
CA ASN A 223 13.48 20.21 12.58
C ASN A 223 14.24 19.98 13.90
N GLY A 224 13.85 18.97 14.69
CA GLY A 224 14.44 18.68 16.01
C GLY A 224 14.13 19.71 17.10
N GLY A 225 13.44 20.79 16.75
CA GLY A 225 13.04 21.88 17.62
C GLY A 225 11.69 21.64 18.28
N GLU A 226 10.94 22.71 18.50
CA GLU A 226 9.63 22.61 19.14
C GLU A 226 8.54 22.09 18.19
N VAL A 227 7.52 21.43 18.75
CA VAL A 227 6.39 20.84 17.99
C VAL A 227 5.64 21.87 17.14
N GLU A 228 5.41 21.62 15.86
CA GLU A 228 4.72 22.54 14.97
C GLU A 228 3.19 22.54 15.16
N TYR A 229 2.50 23.54 14.60
CA TYR A 229 1.05 23.53 14.49
C TYR A 229 0.64 22.77 13.21
N PRO A 230 -0.43 21.94 13.23
CA PRO A 230 -1.48 21.90 14.25
C PRO A 230 -1.23 20.95 15.43
N ALA A 231 -0.16 20.15 15.44
CA ALA A 231 0.12 19.19 16.53
C ALA A 231 0.20 19.83 17.92
N ARG A 232 0.60 21.10 18.02
CA ARG A 232 0.65 21.85 19.29
C ARG A 232 -0.72 22.34 19.80
N TYR A 233 -1.78 22.35 18.98
CA TYR A 233 -3.10 22.80 19.45
C TYR A 233 -3.72 21.84 20.46
N LYS A 234 -4.50 22.39 21.40
CA LYS A 234 -5.28 21.58 22.35
C LYS A 234 -6.31 20.74 21.58
N GLY A 235 -6.36 19.45 21.89
CA GLY A 235 -7.29 18.52 21.26
C GLY A 235 -6.83 18.00 19.90
N VAL A 236 -5.57 18.23 19.52
CA VAL A 236 -4.91 17.50 18.43
C VAL A 236 -3.97 16.46 19.04
N VAL A 237 -3.94 15.26 18.48
CA VAL A 237 -2.97 14.23 18.84
C VAL A 237 -1.70 14.49 18.04
N GLY A 238 -0.72 15.16 18.65
CA GLY A 238 0.58 15.38 18.02
C GLY A 238 1.49 14.16 18.13
N VAL A 239 2.13 13.79 17.01
CA VAL A 239 2.88 12.55 16.86
C VAL A 239 4.34 12.80 16.50
N SER A 240 5.24 12.41 17.40
CA SER A 240 6.68 12.39 17.18
C SER A 240 7.16 11.08 16.54
N ALA A 241 8.31 11.12 15.87
CA ALA A 241 8.86 9.99 15.12
C ALA A 241 9.89 9.21 15.96
N ILE A 242 9.78 7.88 15.93
CA ILE A 242 10.76 6.95 16.48
C ILE A 242 11.32 6.03 15.38
N ASP A 243 12.52 5.52 15.62
CA ASP A 243 13.13 4.46 14.83
C ASP A 243 12.70 3.06 15.29
N GLN A 244 13.22 2.04 14.61
CA GLN A 244 12.97 0.62 14.89
C GLN A 244 13.39 0.16 16.29
N ASN A 245 14.30 0.89 16.94
CA ASN A 245 14.73 0.62 18.32
C ASN A 245 13.84 1.34 19.35
N GLY A 246 12.81 2.06 18.91
CA GLY A 246 11.97 2.89 19.76
C GLY A 246 12.63 4.20 20.20
N LYS A 247 13.79 4.54 19.64
CA LYS A 247 14.49 5.79 19.95
C LYS A 247 13.84 6.94 19.19
N LEU A 248 13.68 8.09 19.85
CA LEU A 248 13.21 9.32 19.18
C LEU A 248 14.19 9.71 18.07
N ALA A 249 13.69 9.92 16.86
CA ALA A 249 14.51 10.34 15.72
C ALA A 249 15.07 11.75 15.96
N ASP A 250 16.31 12.01 15.56
CA ASP A 250 17.00 13.28 15.84
C ASP A 250 16.26 14.49 15.24
N PHE A 251 15.67 14.31 14.06
CA PHE A 251 14.84 15.32 13.38
C PHE A 251 13.48 15.53 14.05
N SER A 252 13.00 14.61 14.90
CA SER A 252 11.65 14.72 15.45
C SER A 252 11.55 15.91 16.39
N SER A 253 10.66 16.85 16.06
CA SER A 253 10.31 17.93 16.96
C SER A 253 9.72 17.40 18.28
N ARG A 254 9.93 18.16 19.35
CA ARG A 254 9.74 17.73 20.75
C ARG A 254 9.15 18.84 21.61
N GLY A 255 8.66 18.48 22.80
CA GLY A 255 8.06 19.41 23.76
C GLY A 255 6.53 19.43 23.73
N LYS A 256 5.92 20.56 24.13
CA LYS A 256 4.47 20.68 24.29
C LYS A 256 3.74 20.37 22.98
N GLY A 257 2.78 19.46 23.02
CA GLY A 257 2.02 19.00 21.84
C GLY A 257 2.46 17.65 21.29
N ALA A 258 3.65 17.14 21.65
CA ALA A 258 4.06 15.78 21.30
C ALA A 258 3.40 14.79 22.28
N ASN A 259 2.15 14.42 22.01
CA ASN A 259 1.35 13.58 22.92
C ASN A 259 1.67 12.09 22.80
N THR A 260 2.19 11.67 21.65
CA THR A 260 2.50 10.27 21.38
C THR A 260 3.69 10.14 20.43
N LYS A 261 4.22 8.92 20.32
CA LYS A 261 5.33 8.56 19.44
C LYS A 261 4.91 7.39 18.57
N ALA A 262 5.34 7.39 17.32
CA ALA A 262 5.09 6.30 16.40
C ALA A 262 6.23 6.14 15.38
N PRO A 263 6.32 4.96 14.72
CA PRO A 263 7.31 4.69 13.67
C PRO A 263 7.37 5.78 12.60
N GLY A 264 8.54 6.40 12.43
CA GLY A 264 8.75 7.48 11.46
C GLY A 264 10.12 7.47 10.78
N VAL A 265 10.91 6.40 10.94
CA VAL A 265 12.21 6.20 10.28
C VAL A 265 12.16 4.91 9.47
N ASP A 266 12.68 4.91 8.25
CA ASP A 266 12.69 3.81 7.31
C ASP A 266 11.30 3.20 7.12
N ILE A 267 10.31 4.06 6.84
CA ILE A 267 8.92 3.64 6.67
C ILE A 267 8.64 3.36 5.19
N LEU A 268 8.54 2.08 4.85
CA LEU A 268 8.05 1.61 3.55
C LEU A 268 6.54 1.88 3.44
N SER A 269 6.13 2.52 2.33
CA SER A 269 4.71 2.70 2.00
C SER A 269 4.49 2.84 0.49
N THR A 270 3.23 2.91 0.07
CA THR A 270 2.78 3.11 -1.31
C THR A 270 3.27 4.44 -1.92
N TRP A 271 3.48 4.46 -3.22
CA TRP A 271 3.97 5.62 -3.98
C TRP A 271 3.29 5.69 -5.35
N PRO A 272 3.08 6.88 -5.95
CA PRO A 272 2.43 6.99 -7.25
C PRO A 272 3.07 6.09 -8.33
N GLY A 273 2.22 5.56 -9.23
CA GLY A 273 2.66 4.66 -10.30
C GLY A 273 2.73 3.20 -9.90
N ASN A 274 1.94 2.77 -8.90
CA ASN A 274 1.95 1.40 -8.36
C ASN A 274 3.34 1.00 -7.80
N GLN A 275 4.03 1.95 -7.18
CA GLN A 275 5.36 1.77 -6.63
C GLN A 275 5.34 1.82 -5.10
N PHE A 276 6.46 1.50 -4.48
CA PHE A 276 6.67 1.70 -3.05
C PHE A 276 7.88 2.60 -2.83
N LYS A 277 7.90 3.30 -1.70
CA LYS A 277 9.02 4.17 -1.32
C LYS A 277 9.23 4.13 0.18
N THR A 278 10.49 4.21 0.62
CA THR A 278 10.86 4.35 2.01
C THR A 278 11.10 5.82 2.33
N LEU A 279 10.44 6.34 3.37
CA LEU A 279 10.56 7.74 3.80
C LEU A 279 10.79 7.87 5.31
N ASN A 280 11.34 9.03 5.68
CA ASN A 280 11.58 9.45 7.05
C ASN A 280 10.76 10.71 7.36
N GLY A 281 10.14 10.76 8.53
CA GLY A 281 9.45 11.95 9.01
C GLY A 281 8.39 11.66 10.07
N THR A 282 8.08 12.68 10.87
CA THR A 282 6.87 12.69 11.71
C THR A 282 5.59 12.61 10.87
N SER A 283 5.66 12.98 9.59
CA SER A 283 4.61 12.77 8.59
C SER A 283 4.30 11.29 8.31
N MET A 284 5.26 10.39 8.52
CA MET A 284 5.07 8.93 8.45
C MET A 284 4.66 8.35 9.81
N ALA A 285 4.99 9.02 10.92
CA ALA A 285 4.56 8.62 12.26
C ALA A 285 3.06 8.88 12.51
N ALA A 286 2.56 10.07 12.13
CA ALA A 286 1.16 10.45 12.28
C ALA A 286 0.15 9.41 11.73
N PRO A 287 0.30 8.88 10.49
CA PRO A 287 -0.66 7.94 9.93
C PRO A 287 -0.72 6.59 10.66
N HIS A 288 0.34 6.16 11.35
CA HIS A 288 0.27 4.97 12.20
C HIS A 288 -0.73 5.18 13.36
N VAL A 289 -0.70 6.35 13.99
CA VAL A 289 -1.63 6.71 15.08
C VAL A 289 -3.05 6.91 14.55
N THR A 290 -3.19 7.54 13.37
CA THR A 290 -4.48 7.63 12.66
C THR A 290 -5.09 6.25 12.44
N GLY A 291 -4.30 5.29 11.95
CA GLY A 291 -4.72 3.91 11.78
C GLY A 291 -5.13 3.24 13.10
N LEU A 292 -4.36 3.41 14.18
CA LEU A 292 -4.73 2.86 15.49
C LEU A 292 -6.06 3.43 16.00
N LYS A 293 -6.30 4.73 15.79
CA LYS A 293 -7.57 5.38 16.16
C LYS A 293 -8.75 4.87 15.33
N ALA A 294 -8.53 4.51 14.07
CA ALA A 294 -9.56 3.86 13.27
C ALA A 294 -9.88 2.43 13.75
N LEU A 295 -8.89 1.64 14.17
CA LEU A 295 -9.13 0.35 14.82
C LEU A 295 -9.93 0.50 16.13
N GLU A 296 -9.64 1.53 16.92
CA GLU A 296 -10.36 1.83 18.16
C GLU A 296 -11.83 2.22 17.92
N LEU A 297 -12.06 3.12 16.95
CA LEU A 297 -13.40 3.60 16.61
C LEU A 297 -14.28 2.51 15.98
N SER A 298 -13.74 1.73 15.03
CA SER A 298 -14.50 0.65 14.38
C SER A 298 -15.01 -0.38 15.39
N ARG A 299 -14.17 -0.75 16.38
CA ARG A 299 -14.57 -1.64 17.48
C ARG A 299 -15.68 -1.06 18.35
N SER A 300 -15.64 0.24 18.62
CA SER A 300 -16.66 0.94 19.40
C SER A 300 -18.00 1.01 18.66
N LYS A 301 -17.97 1.26 17.35
CA LYS A 301 -19.17 1.24 16.49
C LYS A 301 -19.81 -0.16 16.44
N ARG A 302 -19.00 -1.22 16.29
CA ARG A 302 -19.51 -2.61 16.27
C ARG A 302 -20.20 -3.00 17.58
N ARG A 303 -19.64 -2.62 18.73
CA ARG A 303 -20.25 -2.89 20.05
C ARG A 303 -21.62 -2.22 20.20
N LYS A 304 -21.79 -1.00 19.70
CA LYS A 304 -23.07 -0.28 19.74
C LYS A 304 -24.14 -0.88 18.83
N GLN A 305 -23.76 -1.60 17.77
CA GLN A 305 -24.70 -2.30 16.89
C GLN A 305 -25.14 -3.68 17.41
N GLN A 306 -24.44 -4.20 18.42
CA GLN A 306 -24.69 -5.51 19.04
C GLN A 306 -25.37 -5.41 20.41
N ALA A 307 -25.59 -4.19 20.92
CA ALA A 307 -26.26 -3.88 22.18
C ALA A 307 -27.63 -3.28 21.88
#